data_AF-A0A7X8AJM7-F1
#
_entry.id   AF-A0A7X8AJM7-F1
#
_cell.length_a   1.000
_cell.length_b   1.000
_cell.length_c   1.000
_cell.angle_alpha   90.00
_cell.angle_beta   90.00
_cell.angle_gamma   90.00
#
_symmetry.space_group_name_H-M   'P 1'
#
loop_
_entity.id
_entity.type
_entity.pdbx_description
1 polymer ?
#
loop_
_entity_poly.entity_id
_entity_poly.type
_entity_poly.pdbx_seq_one_letter_code
_entity_poly.pdbx_strand_id
1 'polypeptide(L)'
;MEDLLNKTRIINRTLQSSAMTPHPDYQKIARLLCDLSTANVYIINEEGKILGYAWISDYQCDYMEQLLKDGYMPKTYTQRLNRLHESVLNHSDHGNCAYSDEPCRYFNKHVVYVPIYSGGERLGTLILARFGTPFDTRDLVLSEYLATVVSIVILYDRAYHIEERAKERFMVQIAVRALSYSEMESIKVILKELGGSEGVVVASRVADRIGVTRSVIVNALRKLESAGLIESRSLGMKGTYIKILSHVFLDEINK
;
A
#
# COMPACT_ATOMS: atom_id res chain seq x y z
N MET A 1 -28.92 21.43 -7.89
CA MET A 1 -27.75 22.07 -7.26
C MET A 1 -27.68 21.73 -5.77
N GLU A 2 -28.82 21.72 -5.07
CA GLU A 2 -28.92 21.27 -3.68
C GLU A 2 -28.44 19.82 -3.45
N ASP A 3 -28.80 18.89 -4.34
CA ASP A 3 -28.31 17.49 -4.30
C ASP A 3 -26.77 17.41 -4.32
N LEU A 4 -26.12 18.07 -5.29
CA LEU A 4 -24.66 18.11 -5.42
C LEU A 4 -24.00 18.68 -4.16
N LEU A 5 -24.55 19.76 -3.58
CA LEU A 5 -24.06 20.35 -2.34
C LEU A 5 -24.18 19.38 -1.14
N ASN A 6 -25.27 18.62 -1.07
CA ASN A 6 -25.43 17.63 -0.02
C ASN A 6 -24.41 16.48 -0.16
N LYS A 7 -24.17 16.02 -1.39
CA LYS A 7 -23.15 15.00 -1.68
C LYS A 7 -21.75 15.47 -1.28
N THR A 8 -21.35 16.70 -1.64
CA THR A 8 -20.03 17.24 -1.25
C THR A 8 -19.90 17.41 0.26
N ARG A 9 -20.96 17.82 0.97
CA ARG A 9 -20.98 17.88 2.44
C ARG A 9 -20.85 16.51 3.11
N ILE A 10 -21.41 15.45 2.53
CA ILE A 10 -21.25 14.08 3.04
C ILE A 10 -19.80 13.65 2.90
N ILE A 11 -19.19 13.87 1.72
CA ILE A 11 -17.79 13.54 1.45
C ILE A 11 -16.87 14.23 2.46
N ASN A 12 -17.06 15.53 2.69
CA ASN A 12 -16.23 16.30 3.63
C ASN A 12 -16.30 15.77 5.06
N ARG A 13 -17.50 15.44 5.55
CA ARG A 13 -17.67 14.86 6.89
C ARG A 13 -17.01 13.49 7.01
N THR A 14 -17.11 12.66 5.99
CA THR A 14 -16.49 11.33 6.00
C THR A 14 -14.96 11.41 5.94
N LEU A 15 -14.38 12.36 5.20
CA LEU A 15 -12.94 12.56 5.18
C LEU A 15 -12.40 13.10 6.50
N GLN A 16 -13.06 14.11 7.07
CA GLN A 16 -12.65 14.70 8.35
C GLN A 16 -12.64 13.67 9.49
N SER A 17 -13.57 12.72 9.46
CA SER A 17 -13.61 11.62 10.44
C SER A 17 -12.62 10.49 10.13
N SER A 18 -12.22 10.31 8.87
CA SER A 18 -11.28 9.26 8.45
C SER A 18 -9.82 9.72 8.46
N ALA A 19 -9.55 11.04 8.53
CA ALA A 19 -8.23 11.64 8.61
C ALA A 19 -7.44 11.32 9.91
N MET A 20 -7.95 10.40 10.75
CA MET A 20 -7.34 10.00 12.01
C MET A 20 -6.88 8.54 12.04
N THR A 21 -6.95 7.80 10.91
CA THR A 21 -6.44 6.42 10.86
C THR A 21 -5.08 6.34 10.14
N PRO A 22 -4.11 5.56 10.66
CA PRO A 22 -2.77 5.41 10.04
C PRO A 22 -2.80 4.87 8.61
N HIS A 23 -3.81 4.05 8.29
CA HIS A 23 -4.02 3.51 6.95
C HIS A 23 -5.36 4.02 6.39
N PRO A 24 -5.36 4.66 5.22
CA PRO A 24 -6.60 5.03 4.58
C PRO A 24 -7.31 3.80 4.01
N ASP A 25 -8.60 3.69 4.34
CA ASP A 25 -9.47 2.63 3.82
C ASP A 25 -10.02 3.04 2.44
N TYR A 26 -9.23 2.76 1.39
CA TYR A 26 -9.64 2.97 0.00
C TYR A 26 -10.94 2.25 -0.36
N GLN A 27 -11.22 1.11 0.28
CA GLN A 27 -12.44 0.34 0.05
C GLN A 27 -13.68 1.08 0.59
N LYS A 28 -13.58 1.65 1.79
CA LYS A 28 -14.63 2.51 2.37
C LYS A 28 -14.86 3.76 1.54
N ILE A 29 -13.78 4.37 1.04
CA ILE A 29 -13.88 5.52 0.14
C ILE A 29 -14.61 5.11 -1.14
N ALA A 30 -14.18 4.04 -1.80
CA ALA A 30 -14.80 3.58 -3.04
C ALA A 30 -16.30 3.29 -2.86
N ARG A 31 -16.71 2.67 -1.73
CA ARG A 31 -18.13 2.46 -1.39
C ARG A 31 -18.90 3.77 -1.26
N LEU A 32 -18.35 4.73 -0.51
CA LEU A 32 -18.95 6.06 -0.41
C LEU A 32 -19.10 6.72 -1.79
N LEU A 33 -18.09 6.62 -2.65
CA LEU A 33 -18.13 7.18 -4.00
C LEU A 33 -19.22 6.51 -4.84
N CYS A 34 -19.33 5.18 -4.75
CA CYS A 34 -20.33 4.39 -5.43
C CYS A 34 -21.76 4.81 -5.04
N ASP A 35 -22.02 4.96 -3.74
CA ASP A 35 -23.33 5.37 -3.23
C ASP A 35 -23.72 6.79 -3.70
N LEU A 36 -22.77 7.72 -3.67
CA LEU A 36 -23.02 9.12 -4.04
C LEU A 36 -23.16 9.34 -5.55
N SER A 37 -22.39 8.60 -6.34
CA SER A 37 -22.40 8.70 -7.81
C SER A 37 -23.42 7.77 -8.47
N THR A 38 -24.01 6.83 -7.72
CA THR A 38 -24.86 5.77 -8.25
C THR A 38 -24.20 5.11 -9.47
N ALA A 39 -22.92 4.78 -9.32
CA ALA A 39 -22.06 4.20 -10.34
C ALA A 39 -21.09 3.21 -9.71
N ASN A 40 -20.68 2.20 -10.48
CA ASN A 40 -19.54 1.38 -10.10
C ASN A 40 -18.29 2.25 -10.07
N VAL A 41 -17.47 2.11 -9.05
CA VAL A 41 -16.27 2.91 -8.83
C VAL A 41 -15.04 2.02 -8.76
N TYR A 42 -13.96 2.46 -9.40
CA TYR A 42 -12.64 1.88 -9.27
C TYR A 42 -11.59 2.98 -9.08
N ILE A 43 -10.72 2.78 -8.10
CA ILE A 43 -9.57 3.64 -7.84
C ILE A 43 -8.33 2.83 -8.17
N ILE A 44 -7.57 3.27 -9.16
CA ILE A 44 -6.35 2.58 -9.59
C ILE A 44 -5.14 3.52 -9.53
N ASN A 45 -3.97 2.98 -9.21
CA ASN A 45 -2.71 3.73 -9.32
C ASN A 45 -2.18 3.72 -10.77
N GLU A 46 -1.06 4.41 -11.01
CA GLU A 46 -0.40 4.48 -12.32
C GLU A 46 0.09 3.12 -12.87
N GLU A 47 0.35 2.15 -12.00
CA GLU A 47 0.77 0.80 -12.37
C GLU A 47 -0.43 -0.11 -12.72
N GLY A 48 -1.65 0.34 -12.44
CA GLY A 48 -2.89 -0.41 -12.63
C GLY A 48 -3.32 -1.22 -11.42
N LYS A 49 -2.62 -1.11 -10.28
CA LYS A 49 -3.04 -1.71 -9.01
C LYS A 49 -4.37 -1.12 -8.59
N ILE A 50 -5.32 -1.98 -8.24
CA ILE A 50 -6.63 -1.58 -7.74
C ILE A 50 -6.50 -1.27 -6.25
N LEU A 51 -6.61 0.02 -5.91
CA LEU A 51 -6.52 0.49 -4.53
C LEU A 51 -7.84 0.26 -3.78
N GLY A 52 -8.96 0.46 -4.46
CA GLY A 52 -10.29 0.22 -3.93
C GLY A 52 -11.35 0.23 -5.03
N TYR A 53 -12.45 -0.47 -4.80
CA TYR A 53 -13.55 -0.55 -5.76
C TYR A 53 -14.88 -0.72 -5.05
N ALA A 54 -15.98 -0.37 -5.71
CA ALA A 54 -17.31 -0.68 -5.24
C ALA A 54 -18.28 -0.78 -6.41
N TRP A 55 -19.28 -1.63 -6.27
CA TRP A 55 -20.31 -1.83 -7.27
C TRP A 55 -21.67 -1.48 -6.71
N ILE A 56 -22.54 -0.97 -7.59
CA ILE A 56 -23.97 -0.94 -7.30
C ILE A 56 -24.45 -2.41 -7.25
N SER A 57 -25.37 -2.70 -6.34
CA SER A 57 -26.08 -3.97 -6.28
C SER A 57 -26.56 -4.40 -7.67
N ASP A 58 -26.46 -5.70 -7.97
CA ASP A 58 -26.84 -6.35 -9.23
C ASP A 58 -25.82 -6.28 -10.39
N TYR A 59 -24.65 -5.65 -10.22
CA TYR A 59 -23.56 -5.79 -11.19
C TYR A 59 -22.79 -7.10 -10.99
N GLN A 60 -22.72 -7.91 -12.04
CA GLN A 60 -21.90 -9.12 -12.12
C GLN A 60 -21.09 -9.05 -13.40
N CYS A 61 -19.78 -9.33 -13.36
CA CYS A 61 -18.97 -9.42 -14.57
C CYS A 61 -17.77 -10.32 -14.26
N ASP A 62 -17.81 -11.57 -14.73
CA ASP A 62 -16.81 -12.59 -14.42
C ASP A 62 -15.38 -12.13 -14.73
N TYR A 63 -15.20 -11.43 -15.85
CA TYR A 63 -13.89 -10.89 -16.24
C TYR A 63 -13.40 -9.84 -15.23
N MET A 64 -14.28 -8.92 -14.81
CA MET A 64 -13.92 -7.92 -13.82
C MET A 64 -13.69 -8.55 -12.44
N GLU A 65 -14.47 -9.56 -12.05
CA GLU A 65 -14.25 -10.31 -10.82
C GLU A 65 -12.87 -10.98 -10.77
N GLN A 66 -12.40 -11.51 -11.90
CA GLN A 66 -11.04 -12.06 -12.01
C GLN A 66 -9.98 -10.98 -11.80
N LEU A 67 -10.11 -9.84 -12.49
CA LEU A 67 -9.20 -8.69 -12.32
C LEU A 67 -9.17 -8.18 -10.87
N LEU A 68 -10.33 -8.16 -10.20
CA LEU A 68 -10.43 -7.76 -8.79
C LEU A 68 -9.73 -8.75 -7.85
N LYS A 69 -9.80 -10.05 -8.14
CA LYS A 69 -9.06 -11.09 -7.39
C LYS A 69 -7.56 -10.97 -7.60
N ASP A 70 -7.13 -10.68 -8.83
CA ASP A 70 -5.73 -10.45 -9.16
C ASP A 70 -5.21 -9.12 -8.58
N GLY A 71 -6.11 -8.16 -8.36
CA GLY A 71 -5.81 -6.84 -7.78
C GLY A 71 -5.19 -5.85 -8.77
N TYR A 72 -5.21 -6.16 -10.07
CA TYR A 72 -4.61 -5.34 -11.12
C TYR A 72 -5.48 -5.25 -12.36
N MET A 73 -5.51 -4.06 -12.95
CA MET A 73 -6.06 -3.82 -14.29
C MET A 73 -5.10 -4.32 -15.38
N PRO A 74 -5.61 -4.68 -16.57
CA PRO A 74 -4.76 -5.07 -17.70
C PRO A 74 -3.78 -3.95 -18.08
N LYS A 75 -2.51 -4.31 -18.31
CA LYS A 75 -1.45 -3.33 -18.62
C LYS A 75 -1.79 -2.42 -19.80
N THR A 76 -2.38 -2.96 -20.86
CA THR A 76 -2.80 -2.20 -22.04
C THR A 76 -3.91 -1.19 -21.73
N TYR A 77 -4.82 -1.53 -20.81
CA TYR A 77 -5.86 -0.62 -20.34
C TYR A 77 -5.27 0.49 -19.48
N THR A 78 -4.42 0.14 -18.51
CA THR A 78 -3.72 1.11 -17.65
C THR A 78 -2.90 2.11 -18.47
N GLN A 79 -2.14 1.64 -19.46
CA GLN A 79 -1.35 2.52 -20.34
C GLN A 79 -2.22 3.49 -21.14
N ARG A 80 -3.40 3.06 -21.61
CA ARG A 80 -4.37 3.96 -22.27
C ARG A 80 -4.87 5.02 -21.31
N LEU A 81 -5.27 4.63 -20.10
CA LEU A 81 -5.72 5.57 -19.08
C LEU A 81 -4.62 6.58 -18.72
N ASN A 82 -3.37 6.13 -18.60
CA ASN A 82 -2.21 6.98 -18.28
C ASN A 82 -1.90 8.07 -19.33
N ARG A 83 -2.46 7.97 -20.54
CA ARG A 83 -2.36 9.00 -21.58
C ARG A 83 -3.45 10.06 -21.50
N LEU A 84 -4.51 9.83 -20.72
CA LEU A 84 -5.59 10.79 -20.52
C LEU A 84 -5.16 11.85 -19.51
N HIS A 85 -4.97 13.10 -19.97
CA HIS A 85 -4.57 14.20 -19.09
C HIS A 85 -5.76 14.99 -18.52
N GLU A 86 -6.92 14.88 -19.14
CA GLU A 86 -8.17 15.52 -18.73
C GLU A 86 -9.26 14.47 -18.50
N SER A 87 -10.30 14.87 -17.77
CA SER A 87 -11.44 14.01 -17.50
C SER A 87 -12.22 13.70 -18.78
N VAL A 88 -12.56 12.43 -18.98
CA VAL A 88 -13.36 11.98 -20.12
C VAL A 88 -14.74 11.61 -19.63
N LEU A 89 -15.76 12.28 -20.17
CA LEU A 89 -17.17 12.05 -19.83
C LEU A 89 -17.83 11.11 -20.86
N ASN A 90 -18.55 10.09 -20.37
CA ASN A 90 -19.29 9.14 -21.20
C ASN A 90 -18.45 8.41 -22.27
N HIS A 91 -17.24 7.99 -21.91
CA HIS A 91 -16.45 7.10 -22.76
C HIS A 91 -17.25 5.83 -23.08
N SER A 92 -17.17 5.40 -24.35
CA SER A 92 -17.81 4.19 -24.86
C SER A 92 -16.79 3.38 -25.64
N ASP A 93 -16.78 2.07 -25.39
CA ASP A 93 -15.96 1.10 -26.14
C ASP A 93 -16.69 0.58 -27.39
N HIS A 94 -17.75 1.26 -27.84
CA HIS A 94 -18.56 0.91 -29.01
C HIS A 94 -19.07 -0.54 -29.03
N GLY A 95 -19.40 -1.09 -27.85
CA GLY A 95 -19.88 -2.46 -27.69
C GLY A 95 -18.79 -3.50 -27.42
N ASN A 96 -17.51 -3.11 -27.48
CA ASN A 96 -16.40 -3.95 -27.06
C ASN A 96 -16.18 -3.89 -25.54
N CYS A 97 -15.46 -4.87 -25.00
CA CYS A 97 -15.02 -4.87 -23.62
C CYS A 97 -13.96 -3.78 -23.42
N ALA A 98 -14.00 -3.08 -22.28
CA ALA A 98 -12.94 -2.11 -21.93
C ALA A 98 -11.58 -2.80 -21.72
N TYR A 99 -11.65 -4.04 -21.25
CA TYR A 99 -10.53 -4.77 -20.66
C TYR A 99 -9.98 -5.88 -21.58
N SER A 100 -10.70 -6.23 -22.64
CA SER A 100 -10.34 -7.24 -23.62
C SER A 100 -10.80 -6.81 -25.03
N ASP A 101 -10.31 -7.48 -26.07
CA ASP A 101 -10.72 -7.22 -27.46
C ASP A 101 -11.99 -7.98 -27.88
N GLU A 102 -12.80 -8.42 -26.90
CA GLU A 102 -14.02 -9.20 -27.13
C GLU A 102 -15.28 -8.34 -27.01
N PRO A 103 -16.41 -8.72 -27.65
CA PRO A 103 -17.69 -8.06 -27.46
C PRO A 103 -18.14 -8.10 -25.99
N CYS A 104 -18.60 -6.97 -25.46
CA CYS A 104 -19.09 -6.90 -24.09
C CYS A 104 -20.55 -7.35 -23.99
N ARG A 105 -20.86 -8.23 -23.03
CA ARG A 105 -22.25 -8.62 -22.70
C ARG A 105 -23.08 -7.43 -22.22
N TYR A 106 -22.44 -6.41 -21.65
CA TYR A 106 -23.10 -5.24 -21.09
C TYR A 106 -23.07 -4.08 -22.11
N PHE A 107 -24.15 -3.97 -22.86
CA PHE A 107 -24.39 -2.85 -23.78
C PHE A 107 -24.85 -1.60 -23.01
N ASN A 108 -24.71 -0.43 -23.64
CA ASN A 108 -25.09 0.87 -23.06
C ASN A 108 -24.37 1.22 -21.73
N LYS A 109 -23.08 0.89 -21.69
CA LYS A 109 -22.15 1.28 -20.62
C LYS A 109 -21.68 2.72 -20.87
N HIS A 110 -21.82 3.56 -19.86
CA HIS A 110 -21.21 4.88 -19.81
C HIS A 110 -20.08 4.87 -18.80
N VAL A 111 -18.94 5.45 -19.17
CA VAL A 111 -17.76 5.49 -18.30
C VAL A 111 -17.25 6.91 -18.17
N VAL A 112 -16.88 7.30 -16.95
CA VAL A 112 -16.12 8.52 -16.68
C VAL A 112 -14.71 8.13 -16.25
N TYR A 113 -13.73 8.73 -16.90
CA TYR A 113 -12.33 8.64 -16.48
C TYR A 113 -11.92 9.99 -15.91
N VAL A 114 -11.43 9.99 -14.67
CA VAL A 114 -10.90 11.19 -14.04
C VAL A 114 -9.46 10.92 -13.61
N PRO A 115 -8.47 11.54 -14.26
CA PRO A 115 -7.09 11.46 -13.82
C PRO A 115 -6.92 11.98 -12.39
N ILE A 116 -6.15 11.28 -11.56
CA ILE A 116 -5.86 11.69 -10.19
C ILE A 116 -4.47 12.32 -10.17
N TYR A 117 -4.40 13.62 -9.87
CA TYR A 117 -3.16 14.37 -9.77
C TYR A 117 -2.94 14.93 -8.36
N SER A 118 -1.67 15.07 -7.99
CA SER A 118 -1.26 15.91 -6.87
C SER A 118 0.13 16.51 -7.11
N GLY A 119 0.29 17.81 -6.86
CA GLY A 119 1.59 18.48 -7.04
C GLY A 119 2.20 18.40 -8.45
N GLY A 120 1.37 18.17 -9.48
CA GLY A 120 1.82 17.93 -10.86
C GLY A 120 2.21 16.48 -11.17
N GLU A 121 2.22 15.60 -10.18
CA GLU A 121 2.45 14.16 -10.34
C GLU A 121 1.12 13.44 -10.57
N ARG A 122 1.10 12.48 -11.52
CA ARG A 122 -0.04 11.60 -11.73
C ARG A 122 0.01 10.45 -10.72
N LEU A 123 -1.02 10.36 -9.89
CA LEU A 123 -1.12 9.31 -8.87
C LEU A 123 -1.90 8.10 -9.36
N GLY A 124 -2.81 8.30 -10.33
CA GLY A 124 -3.68 7.23 -10.79
C GLY A 124 -4.86 7.70 -11.64
N THR A 125 -5.93 6.92 -11.62
CA THR A 125 -7.19 7.21 -12.32
C THR A 125 -8.38 6.77 -11.47
N LEU A 126 -9.37 7.64 -11.34
CA LEU A 126 -10.70 7.32 -10.82
C LEU A 126 -11.59 6.96 -12.00
N ILE A 127 -12.25 5.81 -11.91
CA ILE A 127 -13.12 5.28 -12.95
C ILE A 127 -14.52 5.14 -12.37
N LEU A 128 -15.50 5.74 -13.04
CA LEU A 128 -16.92 5.54 -12.74
C LEU A 128 -17.60 4.88 -13.93
N ALA A 129 -18.40 3.85 -13.69
CA ALA A 129 -19.14 3.17 -14.75
C ALA A 129 -20.58 2.90 -14.33
N ARG A 130 -21.53 3.27 -15.18
CA ARG A 130 -22.95 2.92 -14.99
C ARG A 130 -23.60 2.54 -16.32
N PHE A 131 -24.75 1.90 -16.24
CA PHE A 131 -25.49 1.41 -17.41
C PHE A 131 -26.80 2.19 -17.58
N GLY A 132 -27.27 2.32 -18.81
CA GLY A 132 -28.57 2.93 -19.09
C GLY A 132 -28.51 4.44 -19.22
N THR A 133 -28.11 5.13 -18.14
CA THR A 133 -28.17 6.60 -18.06
C THR A 133 -26.78 7.22 -18.24
N PRO A 134 -26.58 8.13 -19.21
CA PRO A 134 -25.30 8.81 -19.39
C PRO A 134 -25.01 9.74 -18.20
N PHE A 135 -23.73 9.93 -17.90
CA PHE A 135 -23.25 10.92 -16.95
C PHE A 135 -23.47 12.33 -17.47
N ASP A 136 -23.81 13.25 -16.57
CA ASP A 136 -23.93 14.68 -16.90
C ASP A 136 -22.78 15.51 -16.30
N THR A 137 -22.79 16.81 -16.56
CA THR A 137 -21.76 17.73 -16.04
C THR A 137 -21.72 17.77 -14.51
N ARG A 138 -22.83 17.54 -13.82
CA ARG A 138 -22.86 17.53 -12.34
C ARG A 138 -22.16 16.28 -11.80
N ASP A 139 -22.34 15.15 -12.47
CA ASP A 139 -21.61 13.92 -12.18
C ASP A 139 -20.10 14.11 -12.43
N LEU A 140 -19.71 14.82 -13.49
CA LEU A 140 -18.31 15.14 -13.77
C LEU A 140 -17.69 16.02 -12.68
N VAL A 141 -18.37 17.11 -12.28
CA VAL A 141 -17.91 17.99 -11.19
C VAL A 141 -17.74 17.21 -9.89
N LEU A 142 -18.70 16.34 -9.56
CA LEU A 142 -18.57 15.47 -8.40
C LEU A 142 -17.36 14.53 -8.54
N SER A 143 -17.16 13.94 -9.72
CA SER A 143 -16.07 12.98 -9.96
C SER A 143 -14.69 13.64 -9.87
N GLU A 144 -14.52 14.86 -10.36
CA GLU A 144 -13.27 15.63 -10.22
C GLU A 144 -12.99 16.05 -8.78
N TYR A 145 -14.03 16.47 -8.07
CA TYR A 145 -13.94 16.73 -6.64
C TYR A 145 -13.50 15.47 -5.88
N LEU A 146 -14.08 14.32 -6.22
CA LEU A 146 -13.73 13.04 -5.63
C LEU A 146 -12.31 12.60 -5.97
N ALA A 147 -11.84 12.82 -7.20
CA ALA A 147 -10.46 12.53 -7.57
C ALA A 147 -9.48 13.37 -6.75
N THR A 148 -9.79 14.64 -6.49
CA THR A 148 -8.98 15.52 -5.62
C THR A 148 -8.94 15.02 -4.18
N VAL A 149 -10.08 14.55 -3.68
CA VAL A 149 -10.16 13.92 -2.35
C VAL A 149 -9.29 12.66 -2.28
N VAL A 150 -9.39 11.78 -3.28
CA VAL A 150 -8.60 10.55 -3.35
C VAL A 150 -7.11 10.86 -3.48
N SER A 151 -6.73 11.94 -4.16
CA SER A 151 -5.31 12.33 -4.28
C SER A 151 -4.70 12.70 -2.92
N ILE A 152 -5.44 13.40 -2.06
CA ILE A 152 -5.01 13.72 -0.68
C ILE A 152 -4.81 12.43 0.12
N VAL A 153 -5.73 11.48 -0.02
CA VAL A 153 -5.65 10.19 0.66
C VAL A 153 -4.43 9.39 0.22
N ILE A 154 -4.15 9.32 -1.09
CA ILE A 154 -2.96 8.64 -1.62
C ILE A 154 -1.68 9.31 -1.12
N LEU A 155 -1.64 10.64 -1.07
CA LEU A 155 -0.47 11.36 -0.55
C LEU A 155 -0.25 11.08 0.94
N TYR A 156 -1.31 11.08 1.73
CA TYR A 156 -1.24 10.77 3.16
C TYR A 156 -0.68 9.37 3.39
N ASP A 157 -1.17 8.37 2.65
CA ASP A 157 -0.70 6.99 2.68
C ASP A 157 0.80 6.89 2.35
N ARG A 158 1.22 7.55 1.24
CA ARG A 158 2.63 7.61 0.84
C ARG A 158 3.50 8.26 1.91
N ALA A 159 3.06 9.38 2.48
CA ALA A 159 3.79 10.10 3.53
C ALA A 159 3.95 9.24 4.79
N TYR A 160 2.88 8.58 5.23
CA TYR A 160 2.91 7.65 6.36
C TYR A 160 3.89 6.50 6.13
N HIS A 161 3.86 5.88 4.94
CA HIS A 161 4.82 4.82 4.59
C HIS A 161 6.27 5.29 4.47
N ILE A 162 6.50 6.57 4.13
CA ILE A 162 7.85 7.16 4.16
C ILE A 162 8.30 7.37 5.61
N GLU A 163 7.42 7.92 6.45
CA GLU A 163 7.70 8.18 7.87
C GLU A 163 8.00 6.88 8.64
N GLU A 164 7.17 5.84 8.48
CA GLU A 164 7.39 4.55 9.13
C GLU A 164 8.71 3.90 8.70
N ARG A 165 9.05 3.96 7.40
CA ARG A 165 10.35 3.46 6.90
C ARG A 165 11.53 4.29 7.43
N ALA A 166 11.37 5.61 7.55
CA ALA A 166 12.40 6.48 8.12
C ALA A 166 12.61 6.19 9.61
N LYS A 167 11.53 5.97 10.34
CA LYS A 167 11.53 5.59 11.76
C LYS A 167 12.17 4.22 11.98
N GLU A 168 11.84 3.22 11.17
CA GLU A 168 12.48 1.90 11.22
C GLU A 168 13.99 2.02 10.99
N ARG A 169 14.41 2.75 9.94
CA ARG A 169 15.84 3.00 9.67
C ARG A 169 16.53 3.72 10.81
N PHE A 170 15.88 4.73 11.40
CA PHE A 170 16.42 5.49 12.52
C PHE A 170 16.60 4.62 13.77
N MET A 171 15.61 3.78 14.09
CA MET A 171 15.69 2.78 15.17
C MET A 171 16.86 1.82 14.97
N VAL A 172 17.00 1.28 13.74
CA VAL A 172 18.14 0.42 13.37
C VAL A 172 19.47 1.14 13.58
N GLN A 173 19.60 2.38 13.10
CA GLN A 173 20.84 3.15 13.24
C GLN A 173 21.20 3.43 14.71
N ILE A 174 20.23 3.77 15.56
CA ILE A 174 20.46 3.96 16.98
C ILE A 174 20.96 2.66 17.63
N ALA A 175 20.30 1.53 17.35
CA ALA A 175 20.67 0.25 17.92
C ALA A 175 22.08 -0.18 17.50
N VAL A 176 22.41 -0.04 16.22
CA VAL A 176 23.74 -0.31 15.65
C VAL A 176 24.79 0.58 16.31
N ARG A 177 24.53 1.88 16.50
CA ARG A 177 25.45 2.81 17.18
C ARG A 177 25.60 2.55 18.68
N ALA A 178 24.62 1.92 19.31
CA ALA A 178 24.69 1.55 20.72
C ALA A 178 25.58 0.31 20.97
N LEU A 179 25.92 -0.44 19.92
CA LEU A 179 26.87 -1.54 20.00
C LEU A 179 28.31 -1.00 19.99
N SER A 180 29.12 -1.48 20.91
CA SER A 180 30.57 -1.32 20.86
C SER A 180 31.17 -2.11 19.70
N TYR A 181 32.41 -1.80 19.33
CA TYR A 181 33.12 -2.49 18.24
C TYR A 181 33.09 -4.01 18.37
N SER A 182 33.43 -4.55 19.56
CA SER A 182 33.43 -6.00 19.81
C SER A 182 32.02 -6.61 19.79
N GLU A 183 31.00 -5.86 20.22
CA GLU A 183 29.60 -6.29 20.12
C GLU A 183 29.15 -6.34 18.66
N MET A 184 29.53 -5.35 17.83
CA MET A 184 29.21 -5.32 16.41
C MET A 184 29.79 -6.52 15.65
N GLU A 185 31.09 -6.79 15.84
CA GLU A 185 31.76 -7.93 15.20
C GLU A 185 31.16 -9.27 15.66
N SER A 186 30.76 -9.36 16.94
CA SER A 186 30.03 -10.52 17.45
C SER A 186 28.72 -10.75 16.68
N ILE A 187 27.93 -9.69 16.46
CA ILE A 187 26.65 -9.79 15.75
C ILE A 187 26.85 -10.19 14.29
N LYS A 188 27.85 -9.66 13.59
CA LYS A 188 28.15 -10.05 12.19
C LYS A 188 28.42 -11.56 12.08
N VAL A 189 29.21 -12.11 13.00
CA VAL A 189 29.51 -13.56 13.02
C VAL A 189 28.26 -14.37 13.33
N ILE A 190 27.43 -13.91 14.28
CA ILE A 190 26.16 -14.56 14.64
C ILE A 190 25.20 -14.60 13.44
N LEU A 191 25.03 -13.48 12.73
CA LEU A 191 24.15 -13.41 11.56
C LEU A 191 24.64 -14.31 10.42
N LYS A 192 25.96 -14.35 10.19
CA LYS A 192 26.56 -15.26 9.21
C LYS A 192 26.35 -16.73 9.57
N GLU A 193 26.36 -17.07 10.85
CA GLU A 193 26.16 -18.42 11.35
C GLU A 193 24.69 -18.86 11.34
N LEU A 194 23.76 -17.92 11.47
CA LEU A 194 22.32 -18.17 11.31
C LEU A 194 21.97 -18.59 9.88
N GLY A 195 22.57 -17.95 8.87
CA GLY A 195 22.33 -18.29 7.45
C GLY A 195 20.90 -18.03 6.97
N GLY A 196 20.09 -17.29 7.74
CA GLY A 196 18.68 -17.03 7.47
C GLY A 196 18.08 -16.01 8.46
N SER A 197 16.75 -15.83 8.43
CA SER A 197 16.02 -14.88 9.29
C SER A 197 15.81 -15.38 10.73
N GLU A 198 16.04 -16.66 11.00
CA GLU A 198 15.90 -17.26 12.32
C GLU A 198 16.76 -18.51 12.49
N GLY A 199 17.08 -18.88 13.73
CA GLY A 199 17.87 -20.07 14.04
C GLY A 199 18.40 -20.10 15.47
N VAL A 200 19.21 -21.11 15.78
CA VAL A 200 19.79 -21.32 17.12
C VAL A 200 21.28 -21.06 17.09
N VAL A 201 21.75 -20.21 18.01
CA VAL A 201 23.16 -19.83 18.11
C VAL A 201 23.70 -20.16 19.50
N VAL A 202 24.90 -20.73 19.53
CA VAL A 202 25.60 -21.08 20.78
C VAL A 202 26.64 -20.01 21.08
N ALA A 203 26.33 -19.12 22.03
CA ALA A 203 27.16 -17.96 22.35
C ALA A 203 28.61 -18.30 22.74
N SER A 204 28.88 -19.45 23.38
CA SER A 204 30.25 -19.87 23.69
C SER A 204 31.06 -20.18 22.43
N ARG A 205 30.47 -20.86 21.44
CA ARG A 205 31.15 -21.18 20.18
C ARG A 205 31.52 -19.93 19.40
N VAL A 206 30.65 -18.92 19.43
CA VAL A 206 30.94 -17.62 18.83
C VAL A 206 32.05 -16.93 19.61
N ALA A 207 31.94 -16.85 20.94
CA ALA A 207 32.92 -16.20 21.82
C ALA A 207 34.35 -16.71 21.56
N ASP A 208 34.52 -18.03 21.51
CA ASP A 208 35.81 -18.68 21.28
C ASP A 208 36.39 -18.37 19.88
N ARG A 209 35.53 -18.23 18.86
CA ARG A 209 35.95 -17.95 17.48
C ARG A 209 36.47 -16.53 17.30
N ILE A 210 35.84 -15.54 17.94
CA ILE A 210 36.23 -14.12 17.83
C ILE A 210 37.13 -13.64 18.98
N GLY A 211 37.41 -14.50 19.96
CA GLY A 211 38.28 -14.16 21.09
C GLY A 211 37.70 -13.11 22.04
N VAL A 212 36.38 -13.13 22.28
CA VAL A 212 35.71 -12.22 23.23
C VAL A 212 35.04 -13.00 24.35
N THR A 213 34.65 -12.33 25.43
CA THR A 213 33.89 -12.99 26.51
C THR A 213 32.43 -13.21 26.08
N ARG A 214 31.82 -14.29 26.57
CA ARG A 214 30.39 -14.57 26.35
C ARG A 214 29.47 -13.40 26.73
N SER A 215 29.85 -12.60 27.72
CA SER A 215 29.11 -11.40 28.15
C SER A 215 28.98 -10.33 27.06
N VAL A 216 29.97 -10.19 26.17
CA VAL A 216 29.90 -9.27 25.02
C VAL A 216 28.75 -9.66 24.08
N ILE A 217 28.66 -10.94 23.73
CA ILE A 217 27.60 -11.46 22.86
C ILE A 217 26.22 -11.29 23.50
N VAL A 218 26.09 -11.67 24.77
CA VAL A 218 24.80 -11.57 25.49
C VAL A 218 24.35 -10.11 25.59
N ASN A 219 25.27 -9.18 25.85
CA ASN A 219 24.95 -7.74 25.88
C ASN A 219 24.54 -7.22 24.50
N ALA A 220 25.23 -7.62 23.44
CA ALA A 220 24.88 -7.24 22.08
C ALA A 220 23.46 -7.70 21.71
N LEU A 221 23.14 -8.97 21.97
CA LEU A 221 21.80 -9.52 21.74
C LEU A 221 20.73 -8.79 22.56
N ARG A 222 21.00 -8.52 23.85
CA ARG A 222 20.08 -7.78 24.72
C ARG A 222 19.81 -6.36 24.20
N LYS A 223 20.83 -5.65 23.69
CA LYS A 223 20.66 -4.31 23.11
C LYS A 223 19.78 -4.33 21.87
N LEU A 224 19.97 -5.31 20.99
CA LEU A 224 19.16 -5.48 19.78
C LEU A 224 17.72 -5.90 20.08
N GLU A 225 17.53 -6.78 21.06
CA GLU A 225 16.20 -7.19 21.54
C GLU A 225 15.46 -6.01 22.18
N SER A 226 16.17 -5.20 22.98
CA SER A 226 15.60 -3.97 23.58
C SER A 226 15.19 -2.94 22.52
N ALA A 227 15.84 -2.94 21.35
CA ALA A 227 15.49 -2.10 20.21
C ALA A 227 14.38 -2.72 19.32
N GLY A 228 13.89 -3.91 19.65
CA GLY A 228 12.86 -4.60 18.87
C GLY A 228 13.34 -5.11 17.50
N LEU A 229 14.66 -5.24 17.30
CA LEU A 229 15.21 -5.69 16.01
C LEU A 229 15.30 -7.22 15.92
N ILE A 230 15.40 -7.87 17.07
CA ILE A 230 15.41 -9.33 17.19
C ILE A 230 14.52 -9.78 18.35
N GLU A 231 14.05 -11.01 18.27
CA GLU A 231 13.53 -11.76 19.42
C GLU A 231 14.54 -12.82 19.82
N SER A 232 14.80 -12.96 21.12
CA SER A 232 15.68 -13.99 21.64
C SER A 232 14.96 -14.89 22.64
N ARG A 233 15.20 -16.20 22.54
CA ARG A 233 14.69 -17.18 23.51
C ARG A 233 15.79 -18.15 23.92
N SER A 234 16.12 -18.16 25.20
CA SER A 234 17.09 -19.10 25.75
C SER A 234 16.58 -20.54 25.65
N LEU A 235 17.40 -21.44 25.11
CA LEU A 235 17.19 -22.89 25.09
C LEU A 235 18.15 -23.60 26.07
N GLY A 236 18.67 -22.86 27.05
CA GLY A 236 19.64 -23.37 28.03
C GLY A 236 20.95 -23.79 27.37
N MET A 237 21.37 -25.04 27.61
CA MET A 237 22.63 -25.57 27.08
C MET A 237 22.64 -25.75 25.55
N LYS A 238 21.46 -25.78 24.91
CA LYS A 238 21.33 -25.91 23.46
C LYS A 238 21.61 -24.61 22.71
N GLY A 239 21.73 -23.48 23.41
CA GLY A 239 21.98 -22.16 22.84
C GLY A 239 20.80 -21.21 23.01
N THR A 240 20.77 -20.18 22.18
CA THR A 240 19.71 -19.16 22.14
C THR A 240 19.08 -19.18 20.76
N TYR A 241 17.76 -19.33 20.71
CA TYR A 241 16.99 -19.10 19.49
C TYR A 241 16.93 -17.60 19.24
N ILE A 242 17.21 -17.18 18.01
CA ILE A 242 17.17 -15.79 17.58
C ILE A 242 16.28 -15.73 16.34
N LYS A 243 15.36 -14.77 16.32
CA LYS A 243 14.57 -14.41 15.15
C LYS A 243 14.76 -12.94 14.84
N ILE A 244 15.05 -12.63 13.59
CA ILE A 244 15.26 -11.26 13.11
C ILE A 244 13.89 -10.70 12.72
N LEU A 245 13.55 -9.54 13.28
CA LEU A 245 12.26 -8.87 13.03
C LEU A 245 12.35 -7.82 11.91
N SER A 246 13.51 -7.18 11.74
CA SER A 246 13.71 -6.13 10.73
C SER A 246 14.65 -6.59 9.62
N HIS A 247 14.19 -6.52 8.38
CA HIS A 247 15.06 -6.73 7.21
C HIS A 247 16.04 -5.56 7.01
N VAL A 248 15.64 -4.35 7.36
CA VAL A 248 16.49 -3.15 7.30
C VAL A 248 17.74 -3.31 8.18
N PHE A 249 17.62 -3.99 9.31
CA PHE A 249 18.75 -4.31 10.18
C PHE A 249 19.80 -5.19 9.49
N LEU A 250 19.36 -6.23 8.75
CA LEU A 250 20.28 -7.10 8.01
C LEU A 250 21.05 -6.33 6.94
N ASP A 251 20.36 -5.46 6.21
CA ASP A 251 20.97 -4.63 5.18
C ASP A 251 21.99 -3.65 5.80
N GLU A 252 21.70 -3.07 6.96
CA GLU A 252 22.58 -2.10 7.61
C GLU A 252 23.85 -2.76 8.19
N ILE A 253 23.78 -3.99 8.70
CA ILE A 253 24.97 -4.69 9.22
C ILE A 253 25.88 -5.24 8.11
N ASN A 254 25.31 -5.55 6.95
CA ASN A 254 26.06 -6.06 5.79
C ASN A 254 26.70 -4.94 4.93
N LYS A 255 26.48 -3.67 5.26
CA LYS A 255 27.23 -2.53 4.71
C LYS A 255 28.63 -2.44 5.32
#